data_AF-A0A1F8EEG9-F1
#
_entry.id   AF-A0A1F8EEG9-F1
#
_cell.length_a   1.000
_cell.length_b   1.000
_cell.length_c   1.000
_cell.angle_alpha   90.00
_cell.angle_beta   90.00
_cell.angle_gamma   90.00
#
_symmetry.space_group_name_H-M   'P 1'
#
loop_
_entity.id
_entity.type
_entity.pdbx_description
1 polymer ?
#
loop_
_entity_poly.entity_id
_entity_poly.type
_entity_poly.pdbx_seq_one_letter_code
_entity_poly.pdbx_strand_id
1 'polypeptide(L)'
;MRYISDPLYFLGAIILLQVGLNPDTTFWYGVLFLVLIAYVQNVSYGLQSRAGTRSSNAFHAFTAVLASLVFFVTLRYLYRDQMSLMLLPTYMFATVFGSLHGNIVSRRIEKLIGAGSEAPKDQPQLMRFWPSLVILLVVLVLQIIFVQSSLTPWMIAGLALLALVDNFSFAVLRLARSSDNYWFHGCAALLQTGAKFLGLAIMFNYEMNWALFLPTTTGGVMGSLTGQYFARSISDKINAKFDFHIVGDKNIEWPVLQIAVFSLGMVIHGLIFGQNNFVNVMLLLGYAFGQSVSFAIVSRARQRNHDTYLMWASMFSNGVWYLTMHQLALKNITPDKIAPYVVGGVVGSLVGQNVAMHVEKKINARMDAAIK
;
A
#
# COMPACT_ATOMS: atom_id res chain seq x y z
N MET A 1 32.89 7.70 -1.08
CA MET A 1 31.60 8.38 -1.37
C MET A 1 30.44 7.44 -1.74
N ARG A 2 30.63 6.28 -2.40
CA ARG A 2 29.53 5.34 -2.72
C ARG A 2 28.70 4.84 -1.51
N TYR A 3 29.31 4.73 -0.33
CA TYR A 3 28.61 4.28 0.89
C TYR A 3 27.60 5.28 1.46
N ILE A 4 27.71 6.57 1.13
CA ILE A 4 26.78 7.61 1.61
C ILE A 4 25.55 7.71 0.71
N SER A 5 25.66 7.28 -0.56
CA SER A 5 24.57 7.37 -1.54
C SER A 5 23.57 6.22 -1.47
N ASP A 6 23.88 5.12 -0.77
CA ASP A 6 23.01 3.95 -0.65
C ASP A 6 22.43 3.86 0.78
N PRO A 7 21.10 4.07 0.94
CA PRO A 7 20.45 4.12 2.24
C PRO A 7 20.52 2.78 2.99
N LEU A 8 20.79 1.65 2.33
CA LEU A 8 20.92 0.37 3.01
C LEU A 8 22.16 0.30 3.92
N TYR A 9 23.28 0.88 3.52
CA TYR A 9 24.47 0.92 4.38
C TYR A 9 24.23 1.80 5.61
N PHE A 10 23.58 2.95 5.41
CA PHE A 10 23.23 3.85 6.50
C PHE A 10 22.28 3.18 7.50
N LEU A 11 21.20 2.56 7.01
CA LEU A 11 20.23 1.86 7.87
C LEU A 11 20.85 0.62 8.54
N GLY A 12 21.68 -0.15 7.81
CA GLY A 12 22.40 -1.30 8.35
C GLY A 12 23.37 -0.92 9.46
N ALA A 13 24.10 0.19 9.31
CA ALA A 13 24.99 0.70 10.35
C ALA A 13 24.21 1.11 11.62
N ILE A 14 23.04 1.76 11.47
CA ILE A 14 22.16 2.08 12.60
C ILE A 14 21.72 0.79 13.31
N ILE A 15 21.29 -0.24 12.58
CA ILE A 15 20.84 -1.51 13.17
C ILE A 15 21.97 -2.20 13.91
N LEU A 16 23.17 -2.28 13.31
CA LEU A 16 24.34 -2.87 13.97
C LEU A 16 24.69 -2.13 15.27
N LEU A 17 24.60 -0.80 15.26
CA LEU A 17 24.80 0.02 16.45
C LEU A 17 23.69 -0.21 17.49
N GLN A 18 22.42 -0.30 17.09
CA GLN A 18 21.30 -0.60 17.99
C GLN A 18 21.46 -1.97 18.65
N VAL A 19 21.85 -3.00 17.89
CA VAL A 19 22.08 -4.36 18.41
C VAL A 19 23.32 -4.38 19.30
N GLY A 20 24.41 -3.73 18.92
CA GLY A 20 25.65 -3.70 19.70
C GLY A 20 25.54 -2.92 21.02
N LEU A 21 24.70 -1.87 21.07
CA LEU A 21 24.49 -1.06 22.27
C LEU A 21 23.38 -1.58 23.19
N ASN A 22 22.52 -2.48 22.71
CA ASN A 22 21.43 -3.05 23.50
C ASN A 22 21.74 -4.53 23.79
N PRO A 23 22.13 -4.91 25.02
CA PRO A 23 22.47 -6.29 25.34
C PRO A 23 21.25 -7.21 25.52
N ASP A 24 20.01 -6.70 25.44
CA ASP A 24 18.81 -7.51 25.59
C ASP A 24 18.62 -8.46 24.39
N THR A 25 18.75 -9.76 24.66
CA THR A 25 18.54 -10.82 23.66
C THR A 25 17.14 -10.79 23.05
N THR A 26 16.13 -10.35 23.82
CA THR A 26 14.74 -10.22 23.33
C THR A 26 14.66 -9.18 22.22
N PHE A 27 15.35 -8.05 22.40
CA PHE A 27 15.47 -7.02 21.37
C PHE A 27 16.16 -7.58 20.11
N TRP A 28 17.22 -8.39 20.26
CA TRP A 28 17.90 -9.01 19.12
C TRP A 28 17.00 -9.95 18.32
N TYR A 29 16.26 -10.81 19.01
CA TYR A 29 15.27 -11.68 18.37
C TYR A 29 14.20 -10.87 17.67
N GLY A 30 13.74 -9.77 18.27
CA GLY A 30 12.78 -8.86 17.66
C GLY A 30 13.30 -8.19 16.39
N VAL A 31 14.56 -7.72 16.41
CA VAL A 31 15.24 -7.17 15.22
C VAL A 31 15.36 -8.24 14.13
N LEU A 32 15.88 -9.42 14.45
CA LEU A 32 16.05 -10.50 13.48
C LEU A 32 14.72 -10.95 12.86
N PHE A 33 13.70 -11.17 13.70
CA PHE A 33 12.36 -11.52 13.25
C PHE A 33 11.79 -10.46 12.31
N LEU A 34 11.90 -9.17 12.70
CA LEU A 34 11.41 -8.07 11.89
C LEU A 34 12.15 -7.96 10.56
N VAL A 35 13.48 -8.15 10.55
CA VAL A 35 14.26 -8.18 9.30
C VAL A 35 13.72 -9.25 8.36
N LEU A 36 13.52 -10.47 8.86
CA LEU A 36 13.05 -11.58 8.05
C LEU A 36 11.63 -11.34 7.51
N ILE A 37 10.67 -11.00 8.39
CA ILE A 37 9.27 -10.91 7.99
C ILE A 37 9.01 -9.68 7.09
N ALA A 38 9.63 -8.52 7.38
CA ALA A 38 9.46 -7.31 6.58
C ALA A 38 10.17 -7.38 5.22
N TYR A 39 11.28 -8.14 5.14
CA TYR A 39 11.90 -8.51 3.88
C TYR A 39 10.95 -9.37 3.04
N VAL A 40 10.45 -10.47 3.60
CA VAL A 40 9.49 -11.35 2.92
C VAL A 40 8.24 -10.59 2.50
N GLN A 41 7.78 -9.62 3.31
CA GLN A 41 6.64 -8.76 2.98
C GLN A 41 6.85 -8.03 1.65
N ASN A 42 7.99 -7.35 1.49
CA ASN A 42 8.25 -6.57 0.27
C ASN A 42 8.60 -7.43 -0.94
N VAL A 43 9.24 -8.58 -0.73
CA VAL A 43 9.40 -9.58 -1.80
C VAL A 43 8.02 -10.05 -2.27
N SER A 44 7.11 -10.34 -1.34
CA SER A 44 5.73 -10.77 -1.65
C SER A 44 4.94 -9.70 -2.39
N TYR A 45 5.11 -8.41 -2.04
CA TYR A 45 4.52 -7.31 -2.81
C TYR A 45 5.09 -7.20 -4.23
N GLY A 46 6.40 -7.41 -4.40
CA GLY A 46 7.02 -7.47 -5.72
C GLY A 46 6.45 -8.62 -6.57
N LEU A 47 6.25 -9.79 -5.95
CA LEU A 47 5.62 -10.95 -6.58
C LEU A 47 4.17 -10.66 -6.98
N GLN A 48 3.34 -10.20 -6.05
CA GLN A 48 1.92 -9.89 -6.29
C GLN A 48 1.75 -8.82 -7.37
N SER A 49 2.55 -7.75 -7.33
CA SER A 49 2.48 -6.68 -8.32
C SER A 49 2.75 -7.19 -9.73
N ARG A 50 3.71 -8.10 -9.90
CA ARG A 50 4.03 -8.68 -11.21
C ARG A 50 3.02 -9.74 -11.62
N ALA A 51 2.62 -10.63 -10.72
CA ALA A 51 1.63 -11.67 -10.97
C ALA A 51 0.30 -11.10 -11.54
N GLY A 52 -0.07 -9.86 -11.17
CA GLY A 52 -1.28 -9.19 -11.69
C GLY A 52 -1.26 -8.94 -13.20
N THR A 53 -0.11 -9.12 -13.84
CA THR A 53 0.11 -8.92 -15.29
C THR A 53 0.61 -10.18 -15.97
N ARG A 54 0.45 -11.36 -15.36
CA ARG A 54 0.94 -12.65 -15.90
C ARG A 54 -0.22 -13.60 -16.23
N SER A 55 0.07 -14.61 -17.03
CA SER A 55 -0.90 -15.61 -17.48
C SER A 55 -1.28 -16.66 -16.43
N SER A 56 -0.51 -16.82 -15.35
CA SER A 56 -0.74 -17.87 -14.34
C SER A 56 -1.68 -17.43 -13.21
N ASN A 57 -2.85 -18.07 -13.15
CA ASN A 57 -3.88 -17.76 -12.15
C ASN A 57 -3.48 -18.20 -10.74
N ALA A 58 -2.94 -19.41 -10.63
CA ALA A 58 -2.46 -19.95 -9.36
C ALA A 58 -1.37 -19.07 -8.76
N PHE A 59 -0.49 -18.53 -9.62
CA PHE A 59 0.57 -17.63 -9.19
C PHE A 59 0.03 -16.31 -8.61
N HIS A 60 -0.95 -15.68 -9.27
CA HIS A 60 -1.56 -14.46 -8.74
C HIS A 60 -2.32 -14.70 -7.43
N ALA A 61 -3.14 -15.75 -7.35
CA ALA A 61 -3.88 -16.07 -6.13
C ALA A 61 -2.92 -16.35 -4.96
N PHE A 62 -1.91 -17.20 -5.18
CA PHE A 62 -0.90 -17.54 -4.18
C PHE A 62 -0.15 -16.30 -3.70
N THR A 63 0.36 -15.47 -4.63
CA THR A 63 1.15 -14.29 -4.27
C THR A 63 0.31 -13.22 -3.58
N ALA A 64 -0.98 -13.09 -3.91
CA ALA A 64 -1.89 -12.18 -3.23
C ALA A 64 -2.18 -12.64 -1.78
N VAL A 65 -2.48 -13.93 -1.57
CA VAL A 65 -2.66 -14.50 -0.22
C VAL A 65 -1.38 -14.39 0.60
N LEU A 66 -0.22 -14.71 0.01
CA LEU A 66 1.08 -14.60 0.67
C LEU A 66 1.38 -13.15 1.09
N ALA A 67 1.15 -12.19 0.20
CA ALA A 67 1.34 -10.77 0.50
C ALA A 67 0.41 -10.30 1.63
N SER A 68 -0.86 -10.70 1.62
CA SER A 68 -1.81 -10.40 2.70
C SER A 68 -1.39 -11.03 4.03
N LEU A 69 -0.94 -12.29 4.02
CA LEU A 69 -0.47 -12.99 5.22
C LEU A 69 0.73 -12.31 5.84
N VAL A 70 1.77 -12.07 5.05
CA VAL A 70 3.01 -11.50 5.57
C VAL A 70 2.81 -10.06 6.03
N PHE A 71 1.96 -9.28 5.35
CA PHE A 71 1.53 -7.97 5.83
C PHE A 71 0.81 -8.05 7.17
N PHE A 72 -0.17 -8.95 7.29
CA PHE A 72 -0.95 -9.11 8.52
C PHE A 72 -0.05 -9.50 9.69
N VAL A 73 0.86 -10.47 9.49
CA VAL A 73 1.82 -10.91 10.51
C VAL A 73 2.75 -9.76 10.92
N THR A 74 3.29 -9.03 9.95
CA THR A 74 4.21 -7.92 10.23
C THR A 74 3.51 -6.80 10.99
N LEU A 75 2.33 -6.37 10.53
CA LEU A 75 1.56 -5.33 11.20
C LEU A 75 1.10 -5.77 12.59
N ARG A 76 0.69 -7.03 12.75
CA ARG A 76 0.31 -7.60 14.04
C ARG A 76 1.48 -7.60 15.03
N TYR A 77 2.66 -8.03 14.57
CA TYR A 77 3.88 -8.00 15.38
C TYR A 77 4.21 -6.58 15.82
N LEU A 78 4.29 -5.64 14.87
CA LEU A 78 4.59 -4.24 15.17
C LEU A 78 3.55 -3.59 16.08
N TYR A 79 2.26 -3.86 15.86
CA TYR A 79 1.18 -3.36 16.71
C TYR A 79 1.30 -3.87 18.14
N ARG A 80 1.57 -5.17 18.33
CA ARG A 80 1.77 -5.76 19.67
C ARG A 80 3.00 -5.23 20.38
N ASP A 81 4.04 -4.86 19.63
CA ASP A 81 5.22 -4.17 20.13
C ASP A 81 5.03 -2.64 20.21
N GLN A 82 3.79 -2.15 20.19
CA GLN A 82 3.46 -0.73 20.32
C GLN A 82 4.14 0.16 19.26
N MET A 83 4.47 -0.41 18.09
CA MET A 83 5.15 0.25 16.99
C MET A 83 6.41 1.01 17.44
N SER A 84 7.25 0.39 18.27
CA SER A 84 8.45 1.04 18.84
C SER A 84 9.33 1.72 17.78
N LEU A 85 9.60 3.02 17.94
CA LEU A 85 10.46 3.77 17.02
C LEU A 85 11.89 3.20 16.92
N MET A 86 12.33 2.40 17.90
CA MET A 86 13.61 1.67 17.82
C MET A 86 13.63 0.66 16.67
N LEU A 87 12.48 0.11 16.29
CA LEU A 87 12.35 -0.85 15.19
C LEU A 87 12.21 -0.18 13.82
N LEU A 88 12.05 1.14 13.75
CA LEU A 88 11.91 1.88 12.50
C LEU A 88 13.08 1.65 11.52
N PRO A 89 14.37 1.80 11.93
CA PRO A 89 15.49 1.55 11.02
C PRO A 89 15.52 0.10 10.53
N THR A 90 15.21 -0.85 11.42
CA THR A 90 15.11 -2.29 11.11
C THR A 90 14.04 -2.56 10.06
N TYR A 91 12.84 -2.03 10.25
CA TYR A 91 11.75 -2.15 9.29
C TYR A 91 12.15 -1.52 7.94
N MET A 92 12.68 -0.30 7.95
CA MET A 92 13.09 0.40 6.73
C MET A 92 14.17 -0.36 5.96
N PHE A 93 15.20 -0.87 6.63
CA PHE A 93 16.26 -1.65 6.01
C PHE A 93 15.69 -2.89 5.30
N ALA A 94 14.92 -3.69 6.03
CA ALA A 94 14.36 -4.94 5.52
C ALA A 94 13.40 -4.71 4.36
N THR A 95 12.56 -3.68 4.44
CA THR A 95 11.58 -3.35 3.40
C THR A 95 12.22 -2.79 2.14
N VAL A 96 13.24 -1.94 2.25
CA VAL A 96 14.02 -1.44 1.10
C VAL A 96 14.78 -2.58 0.45
N PHE A 97 15.46 -3.41 1.25
CA PHE A 97 16.21 -4.56 0.77
C PHE A 97 15.30 -5.56 0.04
N GLY A 98 14.13 -5.86 0.61
CA GLY A 98 13.11 -6.73 0.02
C GLY A 98 12.52 -6.16 -1.26
N SER A 99 12.37 -4.84 -1.38
CA SER A 99 11.87 -4.20 -2.61
C SER A 99 12.83 -4.38 -3.79
N LEU A 100 14.15 -4.26 -3.56
CA LEU A 100 15.15 -4.49 -4.59
C LEU A 100 15.21 -5.97 -5.02
N HIS A 101 15.13 -6.89 -4.05
CA HIS A 101 15.18 -8.33 -4.31
C HIS A 101 13.88 -8.86 -4.92
N GLY A 102 12.73 -8.30 -4.57
CA GLY A 102 11.42 -8.76 -5.04
C GLY A 102 11.31 -8.83 -6.55
N ASN A 103 11.88 -7.86 -7.27
CA ASN A 103 11.92 -7.85 -8.74
C ASN A 103 12.80 -8.97 -9.32
N ILE A 104 13.90 -9.32 -8.64
CA ILE A 104 14.80 -10.40 -9.07
C ILE A 104 14.14 -11.76 -8.80
N VAL A 105 13.63 -11.96 -7.59
CA VAL A 105 12.97 -13.20 -7.16
C VAL A 105 11.75 -13.48 -8.04
N SER A 106 10.93 -12.45 -8.30
CA SER A 106 9.76 -12.61 -9.15
C SER A 106 10.09 -13.06 -10.57
N ARG A 107 11.10 -12.45 -11.21
CA ARG A 107 11.57 -12.89 -12.55
C ARG A 107 12.04 -14.34 -12.56
N ARG A 108 12.71 -14.79 -11.50
CA ARG A 108 13.15 -16.19 -11.37
C ARG A 108 11.95 -17.12 -11.25
N ILE A 109 10.99 -16.81 -10.37
CA ILE A 109 9.79 -17.63 -10.18
C ILE A 109 8.95 -17.68 -11.47
N GLU A 110 8.74 -16.54 -12.13
CA GLU A 110 8.03 -16.47 -13.42
C GLU A 110 8.66 -17.41 -14.46
N LYS A 111 10.00 -17.42 -14.57
CA LYS A 111 10.73 -18.31 -15.49
C LYS A 111 10.56 -19.79 -15.11
N LEU A 112 10.56 -20.11 -13.82
CA LEU A 112 10.39 -21.48 -13.34
C LEU A 112 8.98 -22.04 -13.63
N ILE A 113 7.95 -21.20 -13.51
CA ILE A 113 6.55 -21.61 -13.71
C ILE A 113 6.03 -21.36 -15.14
N GLY A 114 6.87 -20.85 -16.04
CA GLY A 114 6.48 -20.52 -17.41
C GLY A 114 5.42 -19.41 -17.50
N ALA A 115 5.34 -18.51 -16.51
CA ALA A 115 4.35 -17.44 -16.50
C ALA A 115 4.75 -16.33 -17.49
N GLY A 116 4.13 -16.34 -18.67
CA GLY A 116 4.30 -15.33 -19.70
C GLY A 116 3.77 -13.94 -19.32
N SER A 117 4.27 -12.91 -19.99
CA SER A 117 3.92 -11.50 -19.81
C SER A 117 2.54 -11.12 -20.35
N GLU A 118 1.93 -11.95 -21.19
CA GLU A 118 0.63 -11.69 -21.80
C GLU A 118 -0.43 -12.63 -21.24
N ALA A 119 -1.32 -12.05 -20.44
CA ALA A 119 -2.65 -12.60 -20.20
C ALA A 119 -3.38 -12.71 -21.56
N PRO A 120 -3.99 -13.85 -21.92
CA PRO A 120 -4.73 -13.98 -23.19
C PRO A 120 -5.73 -12.83 -23.37
N LYS A 121 -5.84 -12.25 -24.57
CA LYS A 121 -6.66 -11.04 -24.81
C LYS A 121 -8.17 -11.31 -24.76
N ASP A 122 -8.54 -12.58 -24.82
CA ASP A 122 -9.85 -13.14 -25.12
C ASP A 122 -10.63 -13.62 -23.89
N GLN A 123 -10.04 -13.58 -22.68
CA GLN A 123 -10.77 -13.88 -21.45
C GLN A 123 -10.66 -12.75 -20.41
N PRO A 124 -11.81 -12.27 -19.87
CA PRO A 124 -11.85 -11.36 -18.74
C PRO A 124 -11.00 -11.86 -17.57
N GLN A 125 -10.17 -10.99 -16.99
CA GLN A 125 -9.34 -11.35 -15.84
C GLN A 125 -10.18 -11.97 -14.71
N LEU A 126 -11.34 -11.39 -14.38
CA LEU A 126 -12.23 -11.92 -13.35
C LEU A 126 -12.70 -13.37 -13.61
N MET A 127 -13.01 -13.70 -14.88
CA MET A 127 -13.44 -15.04 -15.29
C MET A 127 -12.31 -16.08 -15.20
N ARG A 128 -11.06 -15.66 -15.06
CA ARG A 128 -9.95 -16.59 -14.79
C ARG A 128 -9.79 -16.91 -13.31
N PHE A 129 -10.22 -16.01 -12.44
CA PHE A 129 -9.99 -16.10 -11.00
C PHE A 129 -11.20 -16.57 -10.21
N TRP A 130 -12.37 -16.70 -10.83
CA TRP A 130 -13.61 -17.09 -10.16
C TRP A 130 -13.48 -18.36 -9.28
N PRO A 131 -12.72 -19.42 -9.63
CA PRO A 131 -12.62 -20.60 -8.77
C PRO A 131 -11.87 -20.27 -7.47
N SER A 132 -10.78 -19.49 -7.55
CA SER A 132 -10.05 -19.04 -6.37
C SER A 132 -10.89 -18.11 -5.49
N LEU A 133 -11.72 -17.26 -6.11
CA LEU A 133 -12.66 -16.40 -5.37
C LEU A 133 -13.70 -17.24 -4.62
N VAL A 134 -14.25 -18.28 -5.25
CA VAL A 134 -15.19 -19.20 -4.61
C VAL A 134 -14.54 -19.90 -3.43
N ILE A 135 -13.31 -20.41 -3.58
CA ILE A 135 -12.58 -21.04 -2.47
C ILE A 135 -12.39 -20.06 -1.30
N LEU A 136 -11.95 -18.82 -1.57
CA LEU A 136 -11.76 -17.81 -0.53
C LEU A 136 -13.06 -17.43 0.18
N LEU A 137 -14.18 -17.36 -0.56
CA LEU A 137 -15.51 -17.13 0.00
C LEU A 137 -15.98 -18.30 0.85
N VAL A 138 -15.77 -19.55 0.39
CA VAL A 138 -16.09 -20.75 1.18
C VAL A 138 -15.28 -20.77 2.47
N VAL A 139 -13.97 -20.51 2.41
CA VAL A 139 -13.12 -20.43 3.61
C VAL A 139 -13.61 -19.34 4.57
N LEU A 140 -14.03 -18.18 4.06
CA LEU A 140 -14.58 -17.11 4.87
C LEU A 140 -15.91 -17.50 5.53
N VAL A 141 -16.81 -18.17 4.81
CA VAL A 141 -18.08 -18.68 5.35
C VAL A 141 -17.83 -19.75 6.42
N LEU A 142 -16.91 -20.68 6.15
CA LEU A 142 -16.51 -21.69 7.14
C LEU A 142 -15.93 -21.05 8.39
N GLN A 143 -15.15 -19.97 8.27
CA GLN A 143 -14.69 -19.22 9.44
C GLN A 143 -15.86 -18.62 10.23
N ILE A 144 -16.82 -17.98 9.57
CA ILE A 144 -17.98 -17.37 10.24
C ILE A 144 -18.79 -18.43 11.00
N ILE A 145 -18.92 -19.64 10.46
CA ILE A 145 -19.73 -20.72 11.05
C ILE A 145 -18.98 -21.46 12.16
N PHE A 146 -17.70 -21.79 11.95
CA PHE A 146 -16.99 -22.78 12.77
C PHE A 146 -15.89 -22.19 13.66
N VAL A 147 -15.39 -20.99 13.38
CA VAL A 147 -14.33 -20.39 14.20
C VAL A 147 -14.97 -19.51 15.27
N GLN A 148 -14.93 -20.01 16.52
CA GLN A 148 -15.30 -19.20 17.68
C GLN A 148 -14.41 -17.95 17.72
N SER A 149 -15.03 -16.78 17.58
CA SER A 149 -14.33 -15.50 17.60
C SER A 149 -15.14 -14.48 18.39
N SER A 150 -14.45 -13.48 18.94
CA SER A 150 -15.09 -12.31 19.56
C SER A 150 -15.72 -11.36 18.53
N LEU A 151 -15.58 -11.66 17.24
CA LEU A 151 -16.11 -10.85 16.14
C LEU A 151 -17.53 -11.31 15.81
N THR A 152 -18.44 -10.37 15.70
CA THR A 152 -19.78 -10.66 15.18
C THR A 152 -19.69 -10.99 13.68
N PRO A 153 -20.61 -11.80 13.12
CA PRO A 153 -20.64 -12.07 11.68
C PRO A 153 -20.67 -10.80 10.82
N TRP A 154 -21.38 -9.76 11.28
CA TRP A 154 -21.42 -8.45 10.62
C TRP A 154 -20.07 -7.74 10.60
N MET A 155 -19.26 -7.89 11.65
CA MET A 155 -17.91 -7.32 11.69
C MET A 155 -16.98 -8.03 10.72
N ILE A 156 -17.07 -9.37 10.63
CA ILE A 156 -16.30 -10.17 9.66
C ILE A 156 -16.67 -9.78 8.23
N ALA A 157 -17.97 -9.73 7.92
CA ALA A 157 -18.48 -9.34 6.60
C ALA A 157 -18.12 -7.88 6.27
N GLY A 158 -18.27 -6.96 7.23
CA GLY A 158 -17.92 -5.56 7.08
C GLY A 158 -16.44 -5.35 6.81
N LEU A 159 -15.56 -6.05 7.54
CA LEU A 159 -14.11 -5.99 7.32
C LEU A 159 -13.72 -6.57 5.95
N ALA A 160 -14.34 -7.68 5.52
CA ALA A 160 -14.13 -8.21 4.19
C ALA A 160 -14.56 -7.23 3.09
N LEU A 161 -15.71 -6.57 3.26
CA LEU A 161 -16.19 -5.55 2.33
C LEU A 161 -15.26 -4.33 2.29
N LEU A 162 -14.80 -3.83 3.44
CA LEU A 162 -13.85 -2.72 3.52
C LEU A 162 -12.51 -3.07 2.85
N ALA A 163 -12.00 -4.29 3.08
CA ALA A 163 -10.79 -4.76 2.43
C ALA A 163 -10.96 -4.90 0.91
N LEU A 164 -12.15 -5.32 0.45
CA LEU A 164 -12.51 -5.34 -0.96
C LEU A 164 -12.50 -3.94 -1.56
N VAL A 165 -13.15 -2.97 -0.93
CA VAL A 165 -13.20 -1.58 -1.42
C VAL A 165 -11.80 -0.96 -1.41
N ASP A 166 -11.01 -1.10 -0.35
CA ASP A 166 -9.63 -0.60 -0.28
C ASP A 166 -8.78 -1.14 -1.43
N ASN A 167 -8.76 -2.46 -1.63
CA ASN A 167 -7.92 -3.08 -2.66
C ASN A 167 -8.44 -2.85 -4.09
N PHE A 168 -9.76 -2.76 -4.26
CA PHE A 168 -10.39 -2.34 -5.52
C PHE A 168 -9.95 -0.92 -5.88
N SER A 169 -10.16 0.02 -4.97
CA SER A 169 -9.81 1.42 -5.17
C SER A 169 -8.31 1.61 -5.32
N PHE A 170 -7.49 0.83 -4.61
CA PHE A 170 -6.03 0.84 -4.80
C PHE A 170 -5.61 0.35 -6.18
N ALA A 171 -6.24 -0.70 -6.70
CA ALA A 171 -5.97 -1.18 -8.05
C ALA A 171 -6.35 -0.14 -9.11
N VAL A 172 -7.50 0.53 -8.97
CA VAL A 172 -7.90 1.66 -9.81
C VAL A 172 -6.93 2.84 -9.69
N LEU A 173 -6.53 3.19 -8.46
CA LEU A 173 -5.62 4.28 -8.16
C LEU A 173 -4.22 4.06 -8.77
N ARG A 174 -3.74 2.82 -8.87
CA ARG A 174 -2.48 2.51 -9.57
C ARG A 174 -2.50 2.96 -11.04
N LEU A 175 -3.64 2.81 -11.71
CA LEU A 175 -3.82 3.28 -13.08
C LEU A 175 -4.04 4.81 -13.11
N ALA A 176 -4.92 5.32 -12.25
CA ALA A 176 -5.21 6.76 -12.16
C ALA A 176 -3.98 7.62 -11.86
N ARG A 177 -2.99 7.09 -11.11
CA ARG A 177 -1.72 7.78 -10.85
C ARG A 177 -0.99 8.17 -12.12
N SER A 178 -1.12 7.38 -13.19
CA SER A 178 -0.50 7.65 -14.50
C SER A 178 -1.35 8.50 -15.44
N SER A 179 -2.58 8.84 -15.06
CA SER A 179 -3.48 9.61 -15.92
C SER A 179 -3.37 11.13 -15.73
N ASP A 180 -3.82 11.89 -16.72
CA ASP A 180 -4.01 13.35 -16.69
C ASP A 180 -5.26 13.80 -15.92
N ASN A 181 -6.08 12.86 -15.45
CA ASN A 181 -7.36 13.17 -14.81
C ASN A 181 -7.25 13.12 -13.27
N TYR A 182 -7.04 14.30 -12.66
CA TYR A 182 -6.94 14.43 -11.21
C TYR A 182 -8.23 14.13 -10.45
N TRP A 183 -9.41 14.28 -11.06
CA TRP A 183 -10.67 13.90 -10.43
C TRP A 183 -10.78 12.38 -10.29
N PHE A 184 -10.40 11.65 -11.34
CA PHE A 184 -10.34 10.19 -11.30
C PHE A 184 -9.40 9.68 -10.20
N HIS A 185 -8.20 10.27 -10.11
CA HIS A 185 -7.24 9.94 -9.06
C HIS A 185 -7.74 10.30 -7.66
N GLY A 186 -8.27 11.51 -7.48
CA GLY A 186 -8.79 12.00 -6.20
C GLY A 186 -9.94 11.15 -5.66
N CYS A 187 -10.92 10.80 -6.50
CA CYS A 187 -12.05 9.96 -6.10
C CYS A 187 -11.61 8.53 -5.76
N ALA A 188 -10.70 7.94 -6.53
CA ALA A 188 -10.13 6.63 -6.20
C ALA A 188 -9.36 6.67 -4.87
N ALA A 189 -8.58 7.72 -4.62
CA ALA A 189 -7.85 7.93 -3.37
C ALA A 189 -8.80 8.13 -2.18
N LEU A 190 -9.94 8.81 -2.37
CA LEU A 190 -10.94 9.04 -1.32
C LEU A 190 -11.54 7.72 -0.84
N LEU A 191 -12.03 6.91 -1.77
CA LEU A 191 -12.60 5.59 -1.46
C LEU A 191 -11.56 4.68 -0.80
N GLN A 192 -10.34 4.66 -1.35
CA GLN A 192 -9.25 3.84 -0.84
C GLN A 192 -8.86 4.23 0.59
N THR A 193 -8.65 5.52 0.84
CA THR A 193 -8.22 6.01 2.16
C THR A 193 -9.32 5.84 3.21
N GLY A 194 -10.58 6.10 2.85
CA GLY A 194 -11.72 5.90 3.73
C GLY A 194 -11.90 4.44 4.14
N ALA A 195 -11.91 3.53 3.15
CA ALA A 195 -12.03 2.09 3.41
C ALA A 195 -10.87 1.56 4.25
N LYS A 196 -9.63 1.99 3.94
CA LYS A 196 -8.44 1.62 4.71
C LYS A 196 -8.49 2.10 6.15
N PHE A 197 -8.94 3.34 6.39
CA PHE A 197 -9.07 3.88 7.75
C PHE A 197 -10.03 3.06 8.59
N LEU A 198 -11.23 2.79 8.06
CA LEU A 198 -12.25 2.00 8.75
C LEU A 198 -11.80 0.56 8.98
N GLY A 199 -11.12 -0.05 8.01
CA GLY A 199 -10.53 -1.37 8.14
C GLY A 199 -9.48 -1.41 9.26
N LEU A 200 -8.56 -0.44 9.30
CA LEU A 200 -7.57 -0.31 10.38
C LEU A 200 -8.22 -0.05 11.73
N ALA A 201 -9.30 0.75 11.79
CA ALA A 201 -10.06 1.00 13.01
C ALA A 201 -10.57 -0.30 13.63
N ILE A 202 -11.22 -1.15 12.82
CA ILE A 202 -11.68 -2.47 13.24
C ILE A 202 -10.47 -3.32 13.66
N MET A 203 -9.43 -3.38 12.83
CA MET A 203 -8.29 -4.26 13.09
C MET A 203 -7.56 -3.92 14.39
N PHE A 204 -7.35 -2.64 14.70
CA PHE A 204 -6.71 -2.20 15.93
C PHE A 204 -7.64 -2.31 17.14
N ASN A 205 -8.94 -2.04 16.99
CA ASN A 205 -9.91 -2.22 18.08
C ASN A 205 -10.01 -3.69 18.56
N TYR A 206 -9.73 -4.64 17.66
CA TYR A 206 -9.65 -6.07 17.97
C TYR A 206 -8.22 -6.59 18.06
N GLU A 207 -7.26 -5.71 18.39
CA GLU A 207 -5.86 -6.03 18.67
C GLU A 207 -5.19 -6.93 17.63
N MET A 208 -5.52 -6.72 16.35
CA MET A 208 -5.02 -7.50 15.23
C MET A 208 -5.25 -9.03 15.38
N ASN A 209 -6.31 -9.46 16.07
CA ASN A 209 -6.66 -10.88 16.28
C ASN A 209 -6.62 -11.69 14.96
N TRP A 210 -6.12 -12.93 15.00
CA TRP A 210 -6.03 -13.82 13.84
C TRP A 210 -7.36 -14.07 13.13
N ALA A 211 -8.51 -13.95 13.82
CA ALA A 211 -9.82 -14.01 13.19
C ALA A 211 -10.07 -12.87 12.17
N LEU A 212 -9.28 -11.81 12.19
CA LEU A 212 -9.36 -10.72 11.21
C LEU A 212 -8.59 -11.05 9.90
N PHE A 213 -7.67 -12.01 9.93
CA PHE A 213 -6.78 -12.28 8.79
C PHE A 213 -7.54 -12.69 7.54
N LEU A 214 -8.44 -13.66 7.67
CA LEU A 214 -9.21 -14.22 6.57
C LEU A 214 -10.18 -13.20 5.94
N PRO A 215 -11.01 -12.44 6.67
CA PRO A 215 -11.84 -11.40 6.04
C PRO A 215 -11.00 -10.35 5.32
N THR A 216 -9.90 -9.86 5.92
CA THR A 216 -9.00 -8.90 5.27
C THR A 216 -8.37 -9.47 4.00
N THR A 217 -7.98 -10.75 4.01
CA THR A 217 -7.34 -11.41 2.87
C THR A 217 -8.34 -11.71 1.75
N THR A 218 -9.47 -12.32 2.07
CA THR A 218 -10.53 -12.65 1.09
C THR A 218 -11.02 -11.37 0.42
N GLY A 219 -11.37 -10.35 1.20
CA GLY A 219 -11.75 -9.04 0.68
C GLY A 219 -10.65 -8.42 -0.18
N GLY A 220 -9.42 -8.39 0.31
CA GLY A 220 -8.30 -7.77 -0.40
C GLY A 220 -7.95 -8.43 -1.74
N VAL A 221 -7.94 -9.76 -1.79
CA VAL A 221 -7.71 -10.52 -3.03
C VAL A 221 -8.83 -10.27 -4.04
N MET A 222 -10.09 -10.33 -3.60
CA MET A 222 -11.26 -10.03 -4.44
C MET A 222 -11.23 -8.61 -4.98
N GLY A 223 -10.95 -7.63 -4.11
CA GLY A 223 -10.84 -6.22 -4.45
C GLY A 223 -9.75 -5.97 -5.49
N SER A 224 -8.54 -6.52 -5.29
CA SER A 224 -7.43 -6.34 -6.23
C SER A 224 -7.77 -6.90 -7.62
N LEU A 225 -8.40 -8.07 -7.69
CA LEU A 225 -8.76 -8.74 -8.94
C LEU A 225 -9.85 -7.98 -9.71
N THR A 226 -10.93 -7.64 -9.02
CA THR A 226 -12.04 -6.86 -9.60
C THR A 226 -11.59 -5.46 -10.00
N GLY A 227 -10.79 -4.79 -9.17
CA GLY A 227 -10.28 -3.46 -9.44
C GLY A 227 -9.37 -3.41 -10.66
N GLN A 228 -8.46 -4.38 -10.83
CA GLN A 228 -7.63 -4.48 -12.04
C GLN A 228 -8.47 -4.67 -13.30
N TYR A 229 -9.51 -5.50 -13.23
CA TYR A 229 -10.42 -5.73 -14.34
C TYR A 229 -11.17 -4.46 -14.76
N PHE A 230 -11.73 -3.73 -13.80
CA PHE A 230 -12.54 -2.53 -14.09
C PHE A 230 -11.71 -1.27 -14.34
N ALA A 231 -10.47 -1.17 -13.82
CA ALA A 231 -9.67 0.05 -13.91
C ALA A 231 -9.53 0.59 -15.34
N ARG A 232 -9.24 -0.29 -16.32
CA ARG A 232 -9.12 0.12 -17.74
C ARG A 232 -10.44 0.62 -18.30
N SER A 233 -11.53 -0.13 -18.10
CA SER A 233 -12.86 0.28 -18.58
C SER A 233 -13.31 1.61 -17.97
N ILE A 234 -13.03 1.85 -16.69
CA ILE A 234 -13.30 3.13 -16.04
C ILE A 234 -12.49 4.23 -16.73
N SER A 235 -11.19 4.02 -16.94
CA SER A 235 -10.31 4.98 -17.61
C SER A 235 -10.76 5.32 -19.03
N ASP A 236 -11.14 4.32 -19.82
CA ASP A 236 -11.58 4.50 -21.19
C ASP A 236 -12.87 5.32 -21.24
N LYS A 237 -13.82 5.05 -20.33
CA LYS A 237 -15.09 5.81 -20.22
C LYS A 237 -14.88 7.29 -19.89
N ILE A 238 -13.83 7.62 -19.15
CA ILE A 238 -13.50 9.01 -18.78
C ILE A 238 -12.45 9.64 -19.70
N ASN A 239 -12.06 8.95 -20.78
CA ASN A 239 -11.06 9.38 -21.75
C ASN A 239 -9.73 9.84 -21.13
N ALA A 240 -9.26 9.17 -20.08
CA ALA A 240 -8.02 9.55 -19.42
C ALA A 240 -6.79 9.21 -20.28
N LYS A 241 -5.82 10.12 -20.37
CA LYS A 241 -4.58 9.92 -21.12
C LYS A 241 -3.44 9.57 -20.16
N PHE A 242 -2.58 8.66 -20.56
CA PHE A 242 -1.50 8.14 -19.73
C PHE A 242 -0.12 8.65 -20.17
N ASP A 243 0.74 8.93 -19.17
CA ASP A 243 2.16 9.31 -19.35
C ASP A 243 2.44 10.49 -20.29
N PHE A 244 1.43 11.37 -20.46
CA PHE A 244 1.53 12.57 -21.28
C PHE A 244 2.61 13.55 -20.77
N HIS A 245 3.04 13.46 -19.50
CA HIS A 245 4.04 14.34 -18.90
C HIS A 245 5.49 14.00 -19.29
N ILE A 246 5.73 12.78 -19.79
CA ILE A 246 7.05 12.34 -20.27
C ILE A 246 7.19 12.61 -21.77
N VAL A 247 6.09 12.68 -22.50
CA VAL A 247 6.07 12.83 -23.96
C VAL A 247 5.67 14.27 -24.34
N GLY A 248 6.69 15.10 -24.61
CA GLY A 248 6.54 16.48 -25.10
C GLY A 248 6.74 17.58 -24.06
N ASP A 249 6.61 18.83 -24.49
CA ASP A 249 6.87 20.02 -23.67
C ASP A 249 5.69 20.44 -22.79
N LYS A 250 4.69 19.58 -22.61
CA LYS A 250 3.53 19.91 -21.77
C LYS A 250 3.95 20.18 -20.32
N ASN A 251 3.42 21.26 -19.78
CA ASN A 251 3.58 21.63 -18.38
C ASN A 251 2.69 20.74 -17.50
N ILE A 252 3.23 20.35 -16.35
CA ILE A 252 2.50 19.55 -15.36
C ILE A 252 1.74 20.53 -14.47
N GLU A 253 0.42 20.61 -14.67
CA GLU A 253 -0.43 21.53 -13.90
C GLU A 253 -0.69 21.01 -12.49
N TRP A 254 -0.75 21.92 -11.52
CA TRP A 254 -1.10 21.60 -10.13
C TRP A 254 -2.61 21.41 -9.97
N PRO A 255 -3.07 20.37 -9.25
CA PRO A 255 -4.50 20.08 -9.06
C PRO A 255 -5.13 20.96 -7.97
N VAL A 256 -5.01 22.29 -8.08
CA VAL A 256 -5.40 23.25 -7.03
C VAL A 256 -6.89 23.14 -6.69
N LEU A 257 -7.75 23.03 -7.69
CA LEU A 257 -9.20 22.91 -7.50
C LEU A 257 -9.56 21.63 -6.74
N GLN A 258 -8.98 20.49 -7.13
CA GLN A 258 -9.24 19.20 -6.48
C GLN A 258 -8.72 19.21 -5.04
N ILE A 259 -7.51 19.76 -4.81
CA ILE A 259 -6.95 19.95 -3.48
C ILE A 259 -7.91 20.78 -2.62
N ALA A 260 -8.41 21.91 -3.13
CA ALA A 260 -9.36 22.76 -2.41
C ALA A 260 -10.65 22.01 -2.05
N VAL A 261 -11.26 21.31 -3.02
CA VAL A 261 -12.51 20.56 -2.82
C VAL A 261 -12.34 19.44 -1.79
N PHE A 262 -11.28 18.62 -1.89
CA PHE A 262 -11.05 17.56 -0.91
C PHE A 262 -10.65 18.09 0.46
N SER A 263 -10.05 19.29 0.53
CA SER A 263 -9.72 19.95 1.79
C SER A 263 -10.94 20.46 2.55
N LEU A 264 -12.10 20.63 1.90
CA LEU A 264 -13.36 21.01 2.57
C LEU A 264 -13.77 20.00 3.65
N GLY A 265 -13.31 18.74 3.58
CA GLY A 265 -13.51 17.76 4.65
C GLY A 265 -12.97 18.21 6.01
N MET A 266 -11.91 19.02 6.05
CA MET A 266 -11.39 19.59 7.30
C MET A 266 -12.26 20.72 7.85
N VAL A 267 -12.96 21.46 6.99
CA VAL A 267 -13.95 22.46 7.43
C VAL A 267 -15.11 21.73 8.12
N ILE A 268 -15.62 20.67 7.49
CA ILE A 268 -16.67 19.83 8.07
C ILE A 268 -16.22 19.23 9.42
N HIS A 269 -14.97 18.76 9.50
CA HIS A 269 -14.40 18.27 10.76
C HIS A 269 -14.43 19.35 11.86
N GLY A 270 -13.97 20.57 11.56
CA GLY A 270 -13.98 21.67 12.54
C GLY A 270 -15.38 22.06 13.01
N LEU A 271 -16.39 21.95 12.13
CA LEU A 271 -17.79 22.21 12.48
C LEU A 271 -18.39 21.12 13.38
N ILE A 272 -18.02 19.84 13.18
CA ILE A 272 -18.60 18.71 13.91
C ILE A 272 -17.87 18.44 15.24
N PHE A 273 -16.54 18.45 15.22
CA PHE A 273 -15.70 18.03 16.35
C PHE A 273 -15.04 19.21 17.08
N GLY A 274 -15.15 20.43 16.56
CA GLY A 274 -14.50 21.62 17.11
C GLY A 274 -12.98 21.61 16.88
N GLN A 275 -12.25 22.32 17.75
CA GLN A 275 -10.77 22.40 17.71
C GLN A 275 -10.10 21.69 18.89
N ASN A 276 -10.87 20.91 19.65
CA ASN A 276 -10.32 20.08 20.71
C ASN A 276 -9.38 19.05 20.07
N ASN A 277 -8.18 18.85 20.63
CA ASN A 277 -7.14 17.99 20.08
C ASN A 277 -6.52 18.45 18.73
N PHE A 278 -6.56 19.75 18.41
CA PHE A 278 -6.00 20.32 17.17
C PHE A 278 -4.61 19.78 16.82
N VAL A 279 -3.69 19.70 17.78
CA VAL A 279 -2.33 19.18 17.56
C VAL A 279 -2.35 17.73 17.06
N ASN A 280 -3.15 16.86 17.67
CA ASN A 280 -3.26 15.46 17.25
C ASN A 280 -3.90 15.32 15.86
N VAL A 281 -4.92 16.13 15.59
CA VAL A 281 -5.61 16.19 14.29
C VAL A 281 -4.63 16.63 13.20
N MET A 282 -3.86 17.71 13.42
CA MET A 282 -2.88 18.22 12.47
C MET A 282 -1.70 17.28 12.28
N LEU A 283 -1.21 16.64 13.35
CA LEU A 283 -0.17 15.61 13.24
C LEU A 283 -0.64 14.43 12.40
N LEU A 284 -1.87 13.94 12.61
CA LEU A 284 -2.41 12.85 11.81
C LEU A 284 -2.63 13.27 10.35
N LEU A 285 -3.15 14.48 10.12
CA LEU A 285 -3.29 15.06 8.79
C LEU A 285 -1.93 15.09 8.06
N GLY A 286 -0.89 15.59 8.73
CA GLY A 286 0.47 15.67 8.20
C GLY A 286 1.07 14.30 7.89
N TYR A 287 0.91 13.31 8.79
CA TYR A 287 1.37 11.95 8.55
C TYR A 287 0.61 11.26 7.42
N ALA A 288 -0.72 11.35 7.39
CA ALA A 288 -1.53 10.78 6.30
C ALA A 288 -1.21 11.43 4.94
N PHE A 289 -0.98 12.75 4.93
CA PHE A 289 -0.50 13.50 3.78
C PHE A 289 0.86 13.00 3.31
N GLY A 290 1.87 13.02 4.17
CA GLY A 290 3.21 12.57 3.84
C GLY A 290 3.24 11.11 3.38
N GLN A 291 2.46 10.24 4.04
CA GLN A 291 2.34 8.83 3.67
C GLN A 291 1.79 8.71 2.26
N SER A 292 0.75 9.45 1.91
CA SER A 292 0.10 9.33 0.61
C SER A 292 0.92 9.96 -0.51
N VAL A 293 1.64 11.05 -0.23
CA VAL A 293 2.69 11.58 -1.12
C VAL A 293 3.72 10.50 -1.41
N SER A 294 4.27 9.89 -0.35
CA SER A 294 5.30 8.86 -0.48
C SER A 294 4.82 7.62 -1.26
N PHE A 295 3.57 7.21 -1.06
CA PHE A 295 2.96 6.08 -1.77
C PHE A 295 2.75 6.36 -3.25
N ALA A 296 2.34 7.57 -3.62
CA ALA A 296 2.23 7.94 -5.02
C ALA A 296 3.60 7.90 -5.72
N ILE A 297 4.64 8.45 -5.07
CA ILE A 297 6.02 8.47 -5.59
C ILE A 297 6.56 7.04 -5.76
N VAL A 298 6.56 6.21 -4.71
CA VAL A 298 7.13 4.85 -4.80
C VAL A 298 6.33 3.97 -5.75
N SER A 299 5.00 4.12 -5.81
CA SER A 299 4.16 3.35 -6.73
C SER A 299 4.53 3.62 -8.18
N ARG A 300 4.87 4.87 -8.52
CA ARG A 300 5.31 5.22 -9.87
C ARG A 300 6.75 4.81 -10.10
N ALA A 301 7.65 5.03 -9.14
CA ALA A 301 9.05 4.61 -9.21
C ALA A 301 9.21 3.10 -9.51
N ARG A 302 8.33 2.26 -8.97
CA ARG A 302 8.29 0.80 -9.26
C ARG A 302 7.98 0.45 -10.72
N GLN A 303 7.44 1.39 -11.49
CA GLN A 303 7.08 1.24 -12.91
C GLN A 303 8.09 1.95 -13.82
N ARG A 304 9.24 2.38 -13.30
CA ARG A 304 10.26 3.13 -14.02
C ARG A 304 11.61 2.41 -14.02
N ASN A 305 12.38 2.64 -15.09
CA ASN A 305 13.71 2.08 -15.29
C ASN A 305 14.82 2.80 -14.49
N HIS A 306 14.59 3.12 -13.20
CA HIS A 306 15.53 3.91 -12.40
C HIS A 306 15.65 3.41 -10.95
N ASP A 307 16.55 2.47 -10.70
CA ASP A 307 16.70 1.79 -9.40
C ASP A 307 16.98 2.74 -8.23
N THR A 308 17.83 3.76 -8.42
CA THR A 308 18.10 4.74 -7.35
C THR A 308 16.85 5.53 -6.96
N TYR A 309 15.96 5.83 -7.91
CA TYR A 309 14.71 6.54 -7.64
C TYR A 309 13.76 5.62 -6.85
N LEU A 310 13.65 4.36 -7.26
CA LEU A 310 12.89 3.33 -6.54
C LEU A 310 13.40 3.13 -5.11
N MET A 311 14.71 3.07 -4.92
CA MET A 311 15.33 2.86 -3.61
C MET A 311 15.00 3.99 -2.63
N TRP A 312 15.24 5.25 -3.02
CA TRP A 312 14.92 6.41 -2.17
C TRP A 312 13.42 6.58 -1.94
N ALA A 313 12.60 6.38 -2.98
CA ALA A 313 11.15 6.42 -2.83
C ALA A 313 10.64 5.33 -1.87
N SER A 314 11.25 4.14 -1.90
CA SER A 314 10.93 3.02 -1.00
C SER A 314 11.35 3.33 0.44
N MET A 315 12.53 3.90 0.65
CA MET A 315 12.98 4.31 1.98
C MET A 315 12.01 5.34 2.58
N PHE A 316 11.73 6.41 1.83
CA PHE A 316 10.82 7.47 2.26
C PHE A 316 9.43 6.91 2.57
N SER A 317 8.91 6.07 1.69
CA SER A 317 7.57 5.52 1.85
C SER A 317 7.42 4.57 3.04
N ASN A 318 8.37 3.66 3.25
CA ASN A 318 8.32 2.75 4.38
C ASN A 318 8.51 3.49 5.71
N GLY A 319 9.37 4.52 5.74
CA GLY A 319 9.57 5.36 6.91
C GLY A 319 8.30 6.10 7.32
N VAL A 320 7.68 6.82 6.38
CA VAL A 320 6.45 7.59 6.69
C VAL A 320 5.25 6.68 6.97
N TRP A 321 5.16 5.51 6.34
CA TRP A 321 4.15 4.52 6.69
C TRP A 321 4.28 4.07 8.14
N TYR A 322 5.50 3.76 8.59
CA TYR A 322 5.74 3.32 9.96
C TYR A 322 5.33 4.41 10.97
N LEU A 323 5.70 5.67 10.72
CA LEU A 323 5.32 6.80 11.57
C LEU A 323 3.79 7.02 11.61
N THR A 324 3.12 6.88 10.48
CA THR A 324 1.65 6.95 10.42
C THR A 324 1.00 5.83 11.23
N MET A 325 1.47 4.60 11.06
CA MET A 325 0.96 3.44 11.80
C MET A 325 1.26 3.55 13.30
N HIS A 326 2.42 4.07 13.68
CA HIS A 326 2.77 4.35 15.08
C HIS A 326 1.77 5.32 15.70
N GLN A 327 1.45 6.42 15.02
CA GLN A 327 0.44 7.38 15.49
C GLN A 327 -0.97 6.76 15.60
N LEU A 328 -1.36 5.93 14.62
CA LEU A 328 -2.68 5.30 14.61
C LEU A 328 -2.83 4.19 15.65
N ALA A 329 -1.79 3.37 15.82
CA ALA A 329 -1.79 2.25 16.76
C ALA A 329 -1.81 2.74 18.21
N LEU A 330 -1.01 3.77 18.54
CA LEU A 330 -0.86 4.23 19.92
C LEU A 330 -1.97 5.14 20.42
N LYS A 331 -2.65 5.88 19.54
CA LYS A 331 -3.59 6.94 19.98
C LYS A 331 -5.06 6.55 19.91
N ASN A 332 -5.40 5.28 19.69
CA ASN A 332 -6.74 4.76 19.36
C ASN A 332 -7.34 5.38 18.08
N ILE A 333 -8.13 4.61 17.32
CA ILE A 333 -8.80 5.15 16.13
C ILE A 333 -10.21 5.60 16.51
N THR A 334 -10.38 6.92 16.66
CA THR A 334 -11.64 7.58 17.05
C THR A 334 -12.30 8.28 15.86
N PRO A 335 -13.62 8.54 15.89
CA PRO A 335 -14.33 9.13 14.74
C PRO A 335 -13.81 10.49 14.28
N ASP A 336 -13.30 11.32 15.19
CA ASP A 336 -12.67 12.62 14.87
C ASP A 336 -11.43 12.46 13.97
N LYS A 337 -10.79 11.29 13.96
CA LYS A 337 -9.60 11.03 13.14
C LYS A 337 -9.89 10.67 11.68
N ILE A 338 -11.15 10.41 11.32
CA ILE A 338 -11.55 10.06 9.95
C ILE A 338 -11.16 11.17 8.99
N ALA A 339 -11.61 12.40 9.26
CA ALA A 339 -11.40 13.53 8.37
C ALA A 339 -9.91 13.87 8.16
N PRO A 340 -9.06 14.07 9.20
CA PRO A 340 -7.64 14.36 8.98
C PRO A 340 -6.92 13.22 8.25
N TYR A 341 -7.24 11.96 8.53
CA TYR A 341 -6.62 10.84 7.81
C TYR A 341 -7.06 10.78 6.34
N VAL A 342 -8.36 10.93 6.07
CA VAL A 342 -8.92 10.86 4.70
C VAL A 342 -8.49 12.08 3.88
N VAL A 343 -8.65 13.30 4.40
CA VAL A 343 -8.26 14.51 3.68
C VAL A 343 -6.76 14.52 3.43
N GLY A 344 -5.95 14.22 4.47
CA GLY A 344 -4.51 14.10 4.33
C GLY A 344 -4.15 13.08 3.25
N GLY A 345 -4.80 11.91 3.26
CA GLY A 345 -4.53 10.87 2.29
C GLY A 345 -4.89 11.24 0.85
N VAL A 346 -6.05 11.85 0.62
CA VAL A 346 -6.48 12.26 -0.73
C VAL A 346 -5.63 13.40 -1.27
N VAL A 347 -5.47 14.47 -0.49
CA VAL A 347 -4.68 15.64 -0.89
C VAL A 347 -3.21 15.25 -1.07
N GLY A 348 -2.66 14.45 -0.16
CA GLY A 348 -1.31 13.91 -0.28
C GLY A 348 -1.13 13.03 -1.51
N SER A 349 -2.13 12.22 -1.86
CA SER A 349 -2.09 11.40 -3.07
C SER A 349 -2.05 12.26 -4.34
N LEU A 350 -2.83 13.35 -4.42
CA LEU A 350 -2.84 14.30 -5.54
C LEU A 350 -1.50 15.04 -5.68
N VAL A 351 -0.99 15.58 -4.57
CA VAL A 351 0.31 16.25 -4.53
C VAL A 351 1.43 15.27 -4.89
N GLY A 352 1.39 14.06 -4.36
CA GLY A 352 2.37 13.01 -4.64
C GLY A 352 2.39 12.60 -6.10
N GLN A 353 1.23 12.51 -6.75
CA GLN A 353 1.13 12.27 -8.20
C GLN A 353 1.85 13.37 -8.97
N ASN A 354 1.56 14.63 -8.66
CA ASN A 354 2.17 15.79 -9.31
C ASN A 354 3.69 15.85 -9.09
N VAL A 355 4.16 15.69 -7.84
CA VAL A 355 5.58 15.68 -7.50
C VAL A 355 6.31 14.55 -8.22
N ALA A 356 5.74 13.34 -8.24
CA ALA A 356 6.34 12.20 -8.93
C ALA A 356 6.51 12.46 -10.44
N MET A 357 5.50 13.05 -11.09
CA MET A 357 5.59 13.43 -12.51
C MET A 357 6.72 14.43 -12.78
N HIS A 358 6.91 15.44 -11.90
CA HIS A 358 8.01 16.40 -12.01
C HIS A 358 9.37 15.75 -11.81
N VAL A 359 9.51 14.88 -10.80
CA VAL A 359 10.75 14.14 -10.54
C VAL A 359 11.10 13.28 -11.75
N GLU A 360 10.14 12.52 -12.27
CA GLU A 360 10.33 11.67 -13.45
C GLU A 360 10.76 12.44 -14.69
N LYS A 361 10.14 13.61 -14.95
CA LYS A 361 10.52 14.50 -16.06
C LYS A 361 11.97 14.98 -15.87
N LYS A 362 12.35 15.37 -14.65
CA LYS A 362 13.70 15.87 -14.34
C LYS A 362 14.79 14.80 -14.50
N ILE A 363 14.51 13.55 -14.12
CA ILE A 363 15.49 12.46 -14.19
C ILE A 363 15.33 11.59 -15.44
N ASN A 364 14.41 11.94 -16.35
CA ASN A 364 14.05 11.17 -17.55
C ASN A 364 13.78 9.68 -17.22
N ALA A 365 13.11 9.41 -16.10
CA ALA A 365 12.71 8.06 -15.70
C ALA A 365 11.52 7.61 -16.57
N ARG A 366 11.76 6.69 -17.49
CA ARG A 366 10.76 6.20 -18.44
C ARG A 366 10.07 4.97 -17.88
N MET A 367 8.86 4.70 -18.36
CA MET A 367 8.24 3.40 -18.10
C MET A 367 9.18 2.30 -18.55
N ASP A 368 9.24 1.23 -17.77
CA ASP A 368 9.64 -0.07 -18.29
C ASP A 368 8.58 -0.44 -19.34
N ALA A 369 8.75 0.02 -20.58
CA ALA A 369 8.11 -0.61 -21.72
C ALA A 369 8.52 -2.06 -21.61
N ALA A 370 7.55 -2.96 -21.43
CA ALA A 370 7.79 -4.39 -21.45
C ALA A 370 8.77 -4.64 -22.58
N ILE A 371 9.97 -5.11 -22.22
CA ILE A 371 10.99 -5.53 -23.18
C ILE A 371 10.24 -6.42 -24.16
N LYS A 372 10.03 -5.90 -25.37
CA LYS A 372 9.43 -6.67 -26.46
C LYS A 372 10.38 -7.78 -26.83
#